data_AF-A0A2N2LZT2-F1
#
_entry.id   AF-A0A2N2LZT2-F1
#
_cell.length_a   1.000
_cell.length_b   1.000
_cell.length_c   1.000
_cell.angle_alpha   90.00
_cell.angle_beta   90.00
_cell.angle_gamma   90.00
#
_symmetry.space_group_name_H-M   'P 1'
#
loop_
_entity.id
_entity.type
_entity.pdbx_description
1 polymer ?
#
loop_
_entity_poly.entity_id
_entity_poly.type
_entity_poly.pdbx_seq_one_letter_code
_entity_poly.pdbx_strand_id
1 'polypeptide(L)'
;MNRKQIGCLISAAILLVWVSVALAGSVSEEAQRYMARGMAAVEMAKTPKDYERAVREFEQAAKLAPNWPDVYFNLGSVQAKAGNYGEAMRHYKRYLELAPKAPDAAKVREEIYKLDYRAEAQMAKEIKRDGRFIAYDNDTVLDTRTNLMWAAKDNGVDINWQDAKSYCENYQAGGYTDWRMPTVNELEGLYDPNKPRPGKCNRKYSLLVATELIDITCSNAWASFTRGSFATAFSFGGSDGKGGRGGRDKSESTWGRALPVRSSKPEGNNPLPGNASVPSHLTGAYRGVRNYENGDKYEGEFTNRKLNGKGTYTYANGDKYVGEFVDGKFTGRGTFTCSNGKQFKGNLENKVPIEFTTRCN
;
A
#
# COMPACT_ATOMS: atom_id res chain seq x y z
N MET A 1 14.72 -15.73 64.29
CA MET A 1 13.45 -16.06 63.60
C MET A 1 13.51 -15.52 62.17
N ASN A 2 12.96 -16.26 61.20
CA ASN A 2 13.57 -16.52 59.89
C ASN A 2 13.03 -15.69 58.69
N ARG A 3 13.88 -15.50 57.67
CA ARG A 3 13.77 -14.65 56.46
C ARG A 3 12.78 -15.14 55.36
N LYS A 4 11.59 -15.65 55.70
CA LYS A 4 10.68 -16.24 54.68
C LYS A 4 9.21 -15.76 54.63
N GLN A 5 8.78 -14.69 55.30
CA GLN A 5 7.34 -14.31 55.28
C GLN A 5 6.96 -12.81 55.24
N ILE A 6 7.86 -11.90 54.84
CA ILE A 6 7.47 -10.50 54.60
C ILE A 6 8.01 -10.08 53.23
N GLY A 7 7.24 -10.38 52.19
CA GLY A 7 7.66 -10.17 50.80
C GLY A 7 6.57 -10.55 49.81
N CYS A 8 5.36 -10.04 50.01
CA CYS A 8 4.34 -9.98 48.97
C CYS A 8 3.24 -9.03 49.42
N LEU A 9 3.42 -7.73 49.19
CA LEU A 9 2.40 -6.68 49.14
C LEU A 9 3.16 -5.38 48.84
N ILE A 10 2.61 -4.56 47.94
CA ILE A 10 3.19 -3.35 47.32
C ILE A 10 3.85 -3.63 45.96
N SER A 11 3.00 -3.78 44.94
CA SER A 11 3.21 -3.24 43.59
C SER A 11 1.83 -2.87 43.01
N ALA A 12 1.12 -2.04 43.77
CA ALA A 12 0.00 -1.25 43.28
C ALA A 12 0.47 0.20 43.26
N ALA A 13 0.62 0.77 42.06
CA ALA A 13 0.65 2.19 41.71
C ALA A 13 1.69 2.50 40.62
N ILE A 14 1.28 2.38 39.36
CA ILE A 14 1.49 3.48 38.39
C ILE A 14 0.14 3.66 37.66
N LEU A 15 -0.79 4.31 38.36
CA LEU A 15 -1.86 5.07 37.72
C LEU A 15 -1.21 6.36 37.20
N LEU A 16 -0.89 6.40 35.91
CA LEU A 16 -0.72 7.65 35.18
C LEU A 16 -1.65 7.59 33.96
N VAL A 17 -2.95 7.68 34.24
CA VAL A 17 -3.92 8.12 33.25
C VAL A 17 -3.73 9.63 33.12
N TRP A 18 -2.91 10.05 32.17
CA TRP A 18 -3.00 11.41 31.65
C TRP A 18 -4.20 11.45 30.70
N VAL A 19 -5.35 11.85 31.23
CA VAL A 19 -6.43 12.37 30.38
C VAL A 19 -5.93 13.71 29.84
N SER A 20 -5.34 13.71 28.65
CA SER A 20 -5.15 14.97 27.91
C SER A 20 -6.53 15.48 27.52
N VAL A 21 -7.06 16.36 28.37
CA VAL A 21 -8.17 17.26 28.03
C VAL A 21 -7.65 18.22 26.97
N ALA A 22 -7.88 17.90 25.70
CA ALA A 22 -8.10 18.86 24.62
C ALA A 22 -8.19 18.11 23.29
N LEU A 23 -9.42 17.75 22.91
CA LEU A 23 -10.00 17.68 21.56
C LEU A 23 -11.08 16.60 21.55
N ALA A 24 -12.27 16.96 21.05
CA ALA A 24 -13.35 16.11 20.55
C ALA A 24 -14.67 16.27 21.33
N GLY A 25 -15.77 16.36 20.58
CA GLY A 25 -17.11 16.26 21.13
C GLY A 25 -17.23 15.03 22.02
N SER A 26 -17.95 15.18 23.13
CA SER A 26 -18.07 14.19 24.21
C SER A 26 -18.26 12.78 23.65
N VAL A 27 -17.26 11.92 23.79
CA VAL A 27 -17.41 10.48 23.59
C VAL A 27 -18.60 10.01 24.44
N SER A 28 -19.56 9.31 23.85
CA SER A 28 -20.77 8.90 24.57
C SER A 28 -20.46 7.95 25.72
N GLU A 29 -21.25 8.00 26.79
CA GLU A 29 -21.15 7.05 27.90
C GLU A 29 -21.25 5.59 27.43
N GLU A 30 -22.04 5.35 26.38
CA GLU A 30 -22.17 4.03 25.77
C GLU A 30 -20.85 3.57 25.13
N ALA A 31 -20.16 4.43 24.37
CA ALA A 31 -18.85 4.12 23.82
C ALA A 31 -17.82 3.86 24.93
N GLN A 32 -17.85 4.66 26.00
CA GLN A 32 -16.98 4.46 27.17
C GLN A 32 -17.26 3.14 27.88
N ARG A 33 -18.53 2.72 27.97
CA ARG A 33 -18.92 1.42 28.54
C ARG A 33 -18.34 0.26 27.73
N TYR A 34 -18.42 0.32 26.41
CA TYR A 34 -17.81 -0.69 25.53
C TYR A 34 -16.28 -0.72 25.67
N MET A 35 -15.64 0.45 25.74
CA MET A 35 -14.20 0.54 26.02
C MET A 35 -13.83 -0.12 27.36
N ALA A 36 -14.55 0.16 28.44
CA ALA A 36 -14.32 -0.44 29.75
C ALA A 36 -14.53 -1.96 29.75
N ARG A 37 -15.57 -2.46 29.07
CA ARG A 37 -15.82 -3.90 28.90
C ARG A 37 -14.71 -4.58 28.10
N GLY A 38 -14.20 -3.92 27.06
CA GLY A 38 -13.05 -4.40 26.29
C GLY A 38 -11.81 -4.55 27.16
N MET A 39 -11.50 -3.55 27.99
CA MET A 39 -10.38 -3.62 28.95
C MET A 39 -10.53 -4.77 29.94
N ALA A 40 -11.71 -4.94 30.54
CA ALA A 40 -11.98 -6.07 31.43
C ALA A 40 -11.83 -7.43 30.70
N ALA A 41 -12.27 -7.52 29.44
CA ALA A 41 -12.09 -8.74 28.65
C ALA A 41 -10.61 -9.02 28.34
N VAL A 42 -9.76 -8.01 28.15
CA VAL A 42 -8.30 -8.17 28.01
C VAL A 42 -7.69 -8.76 29.29
N GLU A 43 -8.12 -8.30 30.46
CA GLU A 43 -7.64 -8.80 31.76
C GLU A 43 -8.05 -10.26 32.02
N MET A 44 -9.23 -10.66 31.51
CA MET A 44 -9.74 -12.02 31.63
C MET A 44 -9.09 -13.01 30.64
N ALA A 45 -8.42 -12.53 29.59
CA ALA A 45 -7.88 -13.36 28.53
C ALA A 45 -6.68 -14.18 29.01
N LYS A 46 -6.70 -15.49 28.74
CA LYS A 46 -5.62 -16.43 29.14
C LYS A 46 -4.86 -16.99 27.93
N THR A 47 -5.52 -17.02 26.79
CA THR A 47 -4.99 -17.52 25.51
C THR A 47 -5.22 -16.50 24.40
N PRO A 48 -4.47 -16.55 23.29
CA PRO A 48 -4.68 -15.65 22.15
C PRO A 48 -6.13 -15.61 21.63
N LYS A 49 -6.86 -16.74 21.71
CA LYS A 49 -8.26 -16.85 21.28
C LYS A 49 -9.23 -16.08 22.19
N ASP A 50 -8.90 -15.89 23.46
CA ASP A 50 -9.77 -15.20 24.42
C ASP A 50 -9.88 -13.70 24.12
N TYR A 51 -8.92 -13.15 23.36
CA TYR A 51 -8.90 -11.75 22.95
C TYR A 51 -10.03 -11.37 21.98
N GLU A 52 -10.67 -12.33 21.31
CA GLU A 52 -11.83 -12.06 20.43
C GLU A 52 -12.95 -11.32 21.16
N ARG A 53 -13.15 -11.59 22.46
CA ARG A 53 -14.16 -10.88 23.26
C ARG A 53 -13.80 -9.41 23.42
N ALA A 54 -12.54 -9.11 23.72
CA ALA A 54 -12.06 -7.75 23.85
C ALA A 54 -12.11 -6.98 22.52
N VAL A 55 -11.73 -7.63 21.41
CA VAL A 55 -11.86 -7.07 20.05
C VAL A 55 -13.30 -6.61 19.79
N ARG A 56 -14.29 -7.47 20.01
CA ARG A 56 -15.72 -7.14 19.76
C ARG A 56 -16.20 -5.93 20.58
N GLU A 57 -15.80 -5.83 21.84
CA GLU A 57 -16.18 -4.70 22.69
C GLU A 57 -15.54 -3.40 22.19
N PHE A 58 -14.24 -3.42 21.85
CA PHE A 58 -13.58 -2.23 21.30
C PHE A 58 -14.12 -1.84 19.92
N GLU A 59 -14.52 -2.79 19.07
CA GLU A 59 -15.18 -2.50 17.78
C GLU A 59 -16.51 -1.76 17.97
N GLN A 60 -17.32 -2.13 18.98
CA GLN A 60 -18.53 -1.37 19.30
C GLN A 60 -18.20 0.05 19.78
N ALA A 61 -17.15 0.22 20.58
CA ALA A 61 -16.68 1.54 20.98
C ALA A 61 -16.23 2.37 19.76
N ALA A 62 -15.49 1.77 18.81
CA ALA A 62 -15.05 2.43 17.59
C ALA A 62 -16.22 2.82 16.68
N LYS A 63 -17.28 2.00 16.63
CA LYS A 63 -18.51 2.29 15.87
C LYS A 63 -19.23 3.51 16.42
N LEU A 64 -19.31 3.64 17.75
CA LEU A 64 -19.96 4.76 18.41
C LEU A 64 -19.08 6.03 18.45
N ALA A 65 -17.76 5.86 18.44
CA ALA A 65 -16.78 6.95 18.51
C ALA A 65 -15.61 6.75 17.52
N PRO A 66 -15.82 6.91 16.20
CA PRO A 66 -14.84 6.59 15.15
C PRO A 66 -13.61 7.52 15.09
N ASN A 67 -13.62 8.61 15.85
CA ASN A 67 -12.52 9.54 15.97
C ASN A 67 -11.83 9.47 17.35
N TRP A 68 -12.15 8.46 18.17
CA TRP A 68 -11.52 8.26 19.48
C TRP A 68 -10.22 7.46 19.32
N PRO A 69 -9.03 8.07 19.45
CA PRO A 69 -7.77 7.40 19.13
C PRO A 69 -7.51 6.16 20.00
N ASP A 70 -7.78 6.24 21.30
CA ASP A 70 -7.45 5.19 22.27
C ASP A 70 -8.08 3.84 21.91
N VAL A 71 -9.27 3.85 21.30
CA VAL A 71 -9.94 2.62 20.86
C VAL A 71 -9.09 1.89 19.82
N TYR A 72 -8.50 2.62 18.88
CA TYR A 72 -7.63 2.05 17.84
C TYR A 72 -6.27 1.61 18.40
N PHE A 73 -5.72 2.30 19.40
CA PHE A 73 -4.54 1.82 20.11
C PHE A 73 -4.81 0.48 20.81
N ASN A 74 -5.96 0.37 21.49
CA ASN A 74 -6.35 -0.85 22.19
C ASN A 74 -6.70 -1.98 21.23
N LEU A 75 -7.42 -1.70 20.13
CA LEU A 75 -7.66 -2.65 19.04
C LEU A 75 -6.35 -3.16 18.44
N GLY A 76 -5.38 -2.28 18.19
CA GLY A 76 -4.05 -2.66 17.71
C GLY A 76 -3.35 -3.62 18.67
N SER A 77 -3.35 -3.27 19.95
CA SER A 77 -2.69 -4.03 21.01
C SER A 77 -3.32 -5.41 21.23
N VAL A 78 -4.64 -5.51 21.19
CA VAL A 78 -5.34 -6.78 21.40
C VAL A 78 -5.22 -7.70 20.19
N GLN A 79 -5.26 -7.15 18.97
CA GLN A 79 -5.05 -7.93 17.74
C GLN A 79 -3.62 -8.46 17.67
N ALA A 80 -2.63 -7.67 18.11
CA ALA A 80 -1.24 -8.14 18.19
C ALA A 80 -1.10 -9.33 19.14
N LYS A 81 -1.75 -9.27 20.32
CA LYS A 81 -1.76 -10.39 21.28
C LYS A 81 -2.55 -11.60 20.80
N ALA A 82 -3.56 -11.39 19.96
CA ALA A 82 -4.31 -12.46 19.31
C ALA A 82 -3.52 -13.15 18.17
N GLY A 83 -2.39 -12.60 17.75
CA GLY A 83 -1.60 -13.09 16.61
C GLY A 83 -2.08 -12.54 15.25
N ASN A 84 -3.06 -11.64 15.25
CA ASN A 84 -3.61 -11.03 14.04
C ASN A 84 -2.81 -9.78 13.66
N TYR A 85 -1.54 -9.96 13.28
CA TYR A 85 -0.59 -8.85 13.11
C TYR A 85 -1.00 -7.83 12.04
N GLY A 86 -1.64 -8.27 10.95
CA GLY A 86 -2.16 -7.36 9.92
C GLY A 86 -3.24 -6.41 10.46
N GLU A 87 -4.20 -6.92 11.24
CA GLU A 87 -5.21 -6.09 11.91
C GLU A 87 -4.60 -5.15 12.95
N ALA A 88 -3.62 -5.65 13.70
CA ALA A 88 -2.92 -4.86 14.69
C ALA A 88 -2.27 -3.61 14.06
N MET A 89 -1.56 -3.80 12.95
CA MET A 89 -0.94 -2.72 12.19
C MET A 89 -1.98 -1.74 11.61
N ARG A 90 -3.13 -2.24 11.12
CA ARG A 90 -4.24 -1.40 10.64
C ARG A 90 -4.73 -0.44 11.72
N HIS A 91 -5.04 -0.95 12.90
CA HIS A 91 -5.54 -0.11 13.99
C HIS A 91 -4.48 0.84 14.53
N TYR A 92 -3.22 0.42 14.63
CA TYR A 92 -2.14 1.32 15.01
C TYR A 92 -1.90 2.45 14.00
N LYS A 93 -2.02 2.19 12.69
CA LYS A 93 -2.00 3.24 11.66
C LYS A 93 -3.15 4.23 11.86
N ARG A 94 -4.37 3.73 12.10
CA ARG A 94 -5.54 4.58 12.37
C ARG A 94 -5.37 5.43 13.63
N TYR A 95 -4.79 4.88 14.69
CA TYR A 95 -4.43 5.64 15.89
C TYR A 95 -3.45 6.78 15.57
N LEU A 96 -2.39 6.52 14.80
CA LEU A 96 -1.40 7.53 14.40
C LEU A 96 -1.99 8.61 13.47
N GLU A 97 -2.99 8.29 12.66
CA GLU A 97 -3.74 9.27 11.87
C GLU A 97 -4.51 10.25 12.75
N LEU A 98 -5.19 9.73 13.77
CA LEU A 98 -6.03 10.53 14.68
C LEU A 98 -5.20 11.31 15.71
N ALA A 99 -4.08 10.74 16.17
CA ALA A 99 -3.24 11.31 17.23
C ALA A 99 -1.73 11.28 16.89
N PRO A 100 -1.28 11.95 15.82
CA PRO A 100 0.10 11.85 15.33
C PRO A 100 1.19 12.35 16.29
N LYS A 101 0.79 13.22 17.22
CA LYS A 101 1.67 13.85 18.23
C LYS A 101 1.50 13.27 19.63
N ALA A 102 0.77 12.16 19.79
CA ALA A 102 0.61 11.52 21.09
C ALA A 102 1.98 11.06 21.65
N PRO A 103 2.17 11.08 22.98
CA PRO A 103 3.46 10.74 23.61
C PRO A 103 4.01 9.36 23.24
N ASP A 104 3.11 8.41 23.00
CA ASP A 104 3.35 7.02 22.65
C ASP A 104 3.41 6.76 21.12
N ALA A 105 3.14 7.76 20.27
CA ALA A 105 3.13 7.61 18.82
C ALA A 105 4.46 7.07 18.25
N ALA A 106 5.60 7.43 18.85
CA ALA A 106 6.90 6.89 18.44
C ALA A 106 7.04 5.38 18.72
N LYS A 107 6.54 4.93 19.88
CA LYS A 107 6.54 3.52 20.27
C LYS A 107 5.58 2.71 19.39
N VAL A 108 4.42 3.29 19.07
CA VAL A 108 3.46 2.65 18.15
C VAL A 108 4.07 2.48 16.75
N ARG A 109 4.80 3.47 16.23
CA ARG A 109 5.54 3.33 14.97
C ARG A 109 6.56 2.20 15.03
N GLU A 110 7.30 2.09 16.13
CA GLU A 110 8.25 0.99 16.35
C GLU A 110 7.57 -0.38 16.40
N GLU A 111 6.43 -0.50 17.10
CA GLU A 111 5.69 -1.75 17.20
C GLU A 111 5.13 -2.18 15.84
N ILE A 112 4.70 -1.26 14.99
CA ILE A 112 4.30 -1.57 13.61
C ILE A 112 5.43 -2.28 12.85
N TYR A 113 6.68 -1.83 12.97
CA TYR A 113 7.82 -2.51 12.32
C TYR A 113 8.06 -3.91 12.88
N LYS A 114 7.91 -4.10 14.19
CA LYS A 114 8.05 -5.42 14.82
C LYS A 114 6.93 -6.36 14.40
N LEU A 115 5.70 -5.86 14.29
CA LEU A 115 4.55 -6.64 13.84
C LEU A 115 4.66 -7.01 12.38
N ASP A 116 5.18 -6.12 11.53
CA ASP A 116 5.49 -6.39 10.13
C ASP A 116 6.49 -7.55 10.03
N TYR A 117 7.60 -7.48 10.78
CA TYR A 117 8.57 -8.57 10.84
C TYR A 117 7.98 -9.86 11.43
N ARG A 118 7.12 -9.80 12.46
CA ARG A 118 6.47 -10.99 13.02
C ARG A 118 5.46 -11.60 12.05
N ALA A 119 4.73 -10.77 11.30
CA ALA A 119 3.87 -11.23 10.22
C ALA A 119 4.70 -11.94 9.16
N GLU A 120 5.81 -11.35 8.72
CA GLU A 120 6.80 -11.96 7.83
C GLU A 120 7.39 -13.26 8.38
N ALA A 121 7.74 -13.32 9.66
CA ALA A 121 8.32 -14.50 10.30
C ALA A 121 7.28 -15.61 10.57
N GLN A 122 6.00 -15.24 10.70
CA GLN A 122 4.88 -16.18 10.66
C GLN A 122 4.49 -16.57 9.22
N MET A 123 5.15 -16.02 8.19
CA MET A 123 4.84 -16.39 6.81
C MET A 123 5.19 -17.84 6.55
N ALA A 124 4.11 -18.60 6.45
CA ALA A 124 3.74 -19.34 5.27
C ALA A 124 4.80 -20.33 4.76
N LYS A 125 4.48 -21.61 4.90
CA LYS A 125 5.35 -22.69 4.45
C LYS A 125 5.43 -22.65 2.93
N GLU A 126 6.63 -22.68 2.36
CA GLU A 126 6.79 -22.91 0.93
C GLU A 126 6.14 -24.26 0.57
N ILE A 127 5.16 -24.22 -0.32
CA ILE A 127 4.44 -25.42 -0.77
C ILE A 127 4.87 -25.85 -2.17
N LYS A 128 5.31 -24.91 -3.01
CA LYS A 128 5.70 -25.19 -4.40
C LYS A 128 6.57 -24.08 -4.97
N ARG A 129 7.43 -24.44 -5.93
CA ARG A 129 8.30 -23.52 -6.66
C ARG A 129 8.25 -23.78 -8.17
N ASP A 130 8.24 -22.70 -8.94
CA ASP A 130 8.33 -22.70 -10.41
C ASP A 130 9.33 -21.61 -10.83
N GLY A 131 10.60 -22.01 -10.94
CA GLY A 131 11.71 -21.10 -11.19
C GLY A 131 11.76 -19.96 -10.15
N ARG A 132 11.54 -18.73 -10.61
CA ARG A 132 11.56 -17.51 -9.77
C ARG A 132 10.30 -17.31 -8.91
N PHE A 133 9.26 -18.12 -9.13
CA PHE A 133 8.00 -18.02 -8.40
C PHE A 133 7.95 -19.04 -7.26
N ILE A 134 7.54 -18.58 -6.07
CA ILE A 134 7.43 -19.40 -4.86
C ILE A 134 6.01 -19.26 -4.33
N ALA A 135 5.27 -20.37 -4.26
CA ALA A 135 3.95 -20.41 -3.66
C ALA A 135 4.04 -20.81 -2.19
N TYR A 136 3.21 -20.17 -1.37
CA TYR A 136 3.10 -20.43 0.05
C TYR A 136 1.71 -20.96 0.42
N ASP A 137 1.58 -21.62 1.58
CA ASP A 137 0.33 -22.19 2.10
C ASP A 137 -0.72 -21.17 2.56
N ASN A 138 -0.51 -19.89 2.27
CA ASN A 138 -1.38 -18.77 2.64
C ASN A 138 -1.99 -18.05 1.42
N ASP A 139 -2.08 -18.74 0.29
CA ASP A 139 -2.59 -18.24 -0.99
C ASP A 139 -1.81 -17.05 -1.58
N THR A 140 -0.50 -17.00 -1.32
CA THR A 140 0.40 -15.99 -1.92
C THR A 140 1.50 -16.60 -2.78
N VAL A 141 1.97 -15.84 -3.77
CA VAL A 141 3.06 -16.22 -4.66
C VAL A 141 4.10 -15.10 -4.73
N LEU A 142 5.33 -15.38 -4.31
CA LEU A 142 6.47 -14.46 -4.43
C LEU A 142 7.14 -14.61 -5.79
N ASP A 143 7.28 -13.50 -6.52
CA ASP A 143 8.17 -13.37 -7.66
C ASP A 143 9.52 -12.80 -7.20
N THR A 144 10.51 -13.68 -7.05
CA THR A 144 11.85 -13.32 -6.54
C THR A 144 12.62 -12.37 -7.47
N ARG A 145 12.26 -12.26 -8.75
CA ARG A 145 12.91 -11.33 -9.69
C ARG A 145 12.48 -9.89 -9.44
N THR A 146 11.19 -9.69 -9.16
CA THR A 146 10.60 -8.35 -8.98
C THR A 146 10.44 -7.97 -7.51
N ASN A 147 10.61 -8.94 -6.60
CA ASN A 147 10.23 -8.82 -5.19
C ASN A 147 8.76 -8.41 -5.02
N LEU A 148 7.89 -8.82 -5.93
CA LEU A 148 6.45 -8.63 -5.81
C LEU A 148 5.82 -9.92 -5.27
N MET A 149 4.81 -9.74 -4.43
CA MET A 149 3.99 -10.82 -3.95
C MET A 149 2.58 -10.68 -4.53
N TRP A 150 2.11 -11.75 -5.14
CA TRP A 150 0.86 -11.84 -5.84
C TRP A 150 -0.13 -12.68 -5.05
N ALA A 151 -1.42 -12.37 -5.19
CA ALA A 151 -2.46 -13.34 -4.88
C ALA A 151 -2.24 -14.61 -5.72
N ALA A 152 -2.42 -15.79 -5.13
CA ALA A 152 -2.29 -17.05 -5.86
C ALA A 152 -3.41 -17.27 -6.89
N LYS A 153 -4.46 -16.44 -6.88
CA LYS A 153 -5.59 -16.49 -7.82
C LYS A 153 -6.15 -15.09 -8.05
N ASP A 154 -6.69 -14.86 -9.25
CA ASP A 154 -7.55 -13.70 -9.50
C ASP A 154 -8.92 -13.82 -8.81
N ASN A 155 -9.73 -12.77 -8.90
CA ASN A 155 -11.06 -12.74 -8.31
C ASN A 155 -12.08 -13.71 -8.95
N GLY A 156 -11.74 -14.40 -10.05
CA GLY A 156 -12.56 -15.46 -10.62
C GLY A 156 -13.84 -15.02 -11.36
N VAL A 157 -14.19 -13.74 -11.37
CA VAL A 157 -15.36 -13.19 -12.07
C VAL A 157 -15.04 -11.86 -12.77
N ASP A 158 -15.71 -11.54 -13.87
CA ASP A 158 -15.51 -10.25 -14.52
C ASP A 158 -16.17 -9.13 -13.70
N ILE A 159 -15.46 -8.03 -13.52
CA ILE A 159 -15.88 -6.89 -12.71
C ILE A 159 -15.50 -5.58 -13.38
N ASN A 160 -16.10 -4.47 -12.93
CA ASN A 160 -15.70 -3.13 -13.36
C ASN A 160 -14.43 -2.67 -12.64
N TRP A 161 -13.87 -1.55 -13.11
CA TRP A 161 -12.65 -0.96 -12.55
C TRP A 161 -12.76 -0.62 -11.05
N GLN A 162 -13.87 0.00 -10.64
CA GLN A 162 -14.06 0.48 -9.27
C GLN A 162 -14.13 -0.69 -8.27
N ASP A 163 -14.85 -1.75 -8.65
CA ASP A 163 -14.94 -2.99 -7.89
C ASP A 163 -13.61 -3.72 -7.88
N ALA A 164 -12.86 -3.70 -8.99
CA ALA A 164 -11.53 -4.31 -9.06
C ALA A 164 -10.54 -3.62 -8.12
N LYS A 165 -10.55 -2.29 -8.11
CA LYS A 165 -9.74 -1.49 -7.19
C LYS A 165 -10.10 -1.82 -5.75
N SER A 166 -11.40 -1.80 -5.43
CA SER A 166 -11.90 -2.11 -4.09
C SER A 166 -11.56 -3.55 -3.67
N TYR A 167 -11.64 -4.51 -4.58
CA TYR A 167 -11.25 -5.91 -4.32
C TYR A 167 -9.77 -6.01 -3.95
N CYS A 168 -8.88 -5.39 -4.74
CA CYS A 168 -7.45 -5.43 -4.48
C CYS A 168 -7.05 -4.74 -3.18
N GLU A 169 -7.64 -3.58 -2.87
CA GLU A 169 -7.34 -2.80 -1.65
C GLU A 169 -7.88 -3.46 -0.37
N ASN A 170 -8.92 -4.29 -0.49
CA ASN A 170 -9.52 -5.02 0.63
C ASN A 170 -9.11 -6.50 0.68
N TYR A 171 -8.21 -6.96 -0.20
CA TYR A 171 -7.74 -8.34 -0.19
C TYR A 171 -6.96 -8.64 1.09
N GLN A 172 -7.09 -9.87 1.62
CA GLN A 172 -6.58 -10.22 2.96
C GLN A 172 -5.75 -11.51 3.01
N ALA A 173 -5.34 -12.05 1.86
CA ALA A 173 -4.52 -13.27 1.88
C ALA A 173 -3.13 -13.01 2.48
N GLY A 174 -2.56 -14.08 3.04
CA GLY A 174 -1.26 -14.06 3.68
C GLY A 174 -1.13 -13.20 4.93
N GLY A 175 -2.22 -12.65 5.49
CA GLY A 175 -2.15 -11.78 6.67
C GLY A 175 -1.62 -10.36 6.36
N TYR A 176 -1.47 -10.02 5.07
CA TYR A 176 -1.06 -8.71 4.61
C TYR A 176 -2.26 -7.79 4.38
N THR A 177 -2.06 -6.49 4.56
CA THR A 177 -3.12 -5.46 4.43
C THR A 177 -2.76 -4.33 3.47
N ASP A 178 -1.60 -4.40 2.82
CA ASP A 178 -1.06 -3.41 1.89
C ASP A 178 -1.20 -3.88 0.42
N TRP A 179 -2.15 -4.77 0.17
CA TRP A 179 -2.55 -5.19 -1.17
C TRP A 179 -3.08 -4.02 -1.99
N ARG A 180 -2.82 -4.05 -3.30
CA ARG A 180 -3.22 -2.99 -4.22
C ARG A 180 -3.42 -3.50 -5.63
N MET A 181 -4.02 -2.64 -6.44
CA MET A 181 -4.08 -2.82 -7.89
C MET A 181 -2.65 -2.87 -8.48
N PRO A 182 -2.35 -3.81 -9.39
CA PRO A 182 -1.10 -3.85 -10.11
C PRO A 182 -1.04 -2.77 -11.18
N THR A 183 0.18 -2.39 -11.54
CA THR A 183 0.40 -1.60 -12.76
C THR A 183 0.44 -2.49 -14.00
N VAL A 184 0.22 -1.91 -15.17
CA VAL A 184 0.35 -2.63 -16.44
C VAL A 184 1.74 -3.26 -16.63
N ASN A 185 2.81 -2.60 -16.18
CA ASN A 185 4.18 -3.12 -16.25
C ASN A 185 4.41 -4.28 -15.28
N GLU A 186 3.77 -4.27 -14.11
CA GLU A 186 3.84 -5.38 -13.15
C GLU A 186 3.15 -6.62 -13.72
N LEU A 187 1.98 -6.46 -14.36
CA LEU A 187 1.29 -7.56 -15.05
C LEU A 187 2.06 -8.07 -16.28
N GLU A 188 2.66 -7.17 -17.05
CA GLU A 188 3.56 -7.55 -18.15
C GLU A 188 4.74 -8.40 -17.65
N GLY A 189 5.21 -8.16 -16.43
CA GLY A 189 6.22 -8.99 -15.77
C GLY A 189 5.79 -10.46 -15.53
N LEU A 190 4.49 -10.75 -15.56
CA LEU A 190 3.92 -12.11 -15.49
C LEU A 190 3.65 -12.72 -16.87
N TYR A 191 3.77 -11.97 -17.96
CA TYR A 191 3.52 -12.47 -19.31
C TYR A 191 4.66 -13.37 -19.79
N ASP A 192 4.32 -14.49 -20.41
CA ASP A 192 5.28 -15.38 -21.07
C ASP A 192 4.66 -16.01 -22.35
N PRO A 193 5.06 -15.56 -23.55
CA PRO A 193 4.49 -16.05 -24.80
C PRO A 193 4.84 -17.52 -25.08
N ASN A 194 5.86 -18.07 -24.40
CA ASN A 194 6.31 -19.44 -24.61
C ASN A 194 5.60 -20.46 -23.70
N LYS A 195 4.68 -20.01 -22.84
CA LYS A 195 3.89 -20.85 -21.93
C LYS A 195 2.38 -20.71 -22.17
N PRO A 196 1.85 -21.09 -23.35
CA PRO A 196 0.42 -21.08 -23.59
C PRO A 196 -0.28 -22.18 -22.78
N ARG A 197 -1.37 -21.81 -22.11
CA ARG A 197 -2.30 -22.76 -21.46
C ARG A 197 -3.76 -22.38 -21.71
N PRO A 198 -4.71 -23.33 -21.72
CA PRO A 198 -6.11 -23.01 -21.94
C PRO A 198 -6.68 -22.08 -20.87
N GLY A 199 -7.39 -21.03 -21.27
CA GLY A 199 -8.13 -20.15 -20.38
C GLY A 199 -9.30 -20.85 -19.71
N LYS A 200 -9.48 -20.66 -18.40
CA LYS A 200 -10.58 -21.29 -17.64
C LYS A 200 -11.95 -20.68 -17.98
N CYS A 201 -12.02 -19.37 -18.19
CA CYS A 201 -13.25 -18.68 -18.59
C CYS A 201 -13.74 -19.07 -19.98
N ASN A 202 -12.82 -19.38 -20.90
CA ASN A 202 -13.11 -19.82 -22.25
C ASN A 202 -11.92 -20.58 -22.83
N ARG A 203 -12.11 -21.89 -23.08
CA ARG A 203 -11.05 -22.79 -23.56
C ARG A 203 -10.51 -22.44 -24.96
N LYS A 204 -11.19 -21.55 -25.71
CA LYS A 204 -10.71 -21.04 -27.00
C LYS A 204 -9.60 -19.98 -26.86
N TYR A 205 -9.41 -19.42 -25.67
CA TYR A 205 -8.34 -18.46 -25.41
C TYR A 205 -7.12 -19.15 -24.81
N SER A 206 -5.94 -18.75 -25.26
CA SER A 206 -4.67 -19.14 -24.64
C SER A 206 -4.25 -18.08 -23.64
N LEU A 207 -3.96 -18.50 -22.41
CA LEU A 207 -3.31 -17.69 -21.38
C LEU A 207 -1.80 -17.85 -21.49
N LEU A 208 -1.09 -16.74 -21.47
CA LEU A 208 0.35 -16.64 -21.63
C LEU A 208 0.93 -16.06 -20.34
N VAL A 209 1.07 -16.91 -19.34
CA VAL A 209 1.49 -16.54 -17.98
C VAL A 209 2.74 -17.32 -17.61
N ALA A 210 3.74 -16.63 -17.06
CA ALA A 210 5.05 -17.18 -16.73
C ALA A 210 5.02 -18.33 -15.71
N THR A 211 3.93 -18.49 -14.97
CA THR A 211 3.74 -19.53 -13.97
C THR A 211 2.28 -19.98 -13.84
N GLU A 212 2.10 -21.25 -13.45
CA GLU A 212 0.80 -21.80 -13.04
C GLU A 212 0.51 -21.63 -11.54
N LEU A 213 1.49 -21.15 -10.76
CA LEU A 213 1.31 -20.88 -9.34
C LEU A 213 0.34 -19.72 -9.09
N ILE A 214 0.16 -18.85 -10.09
CA ILE A 214 -0.85 -17.79 -10.11
C ILE A 214 -1.99 -18.22 -11.03
N ASP A 215 -3.12 -18.57 -10.44
CA ASP A 215 -4.32 -19.01 -11.12
C ASP A 215 -5.12 -17.82 -11.68
N ILE A 216 -4.63 -17.30 -12.80
CA ILE A 216 -5.38 -16.37 -13.66
C ILE A 216 -6.47 -17.15 -14.40
N THR A 217 -7.73 -16.81 -14.18
CA THR A 217 -8.89 -17.53 -14.71
C THR A 217 -9.29 -17.07 -16.11
N CYS A 218 -9.00 -15.81 -16.46
CA CYS A 218 -9.29 -15.24 -17.76
C CYS A 218 -8.18 -14.30 -18.24
N SER A 219 -8.16 -14.00 -19.54
CA SER A 219 -6.99 -13.35 -20.14
C SER A 219 -6.87 -11.86 -19.85
N ASN A 220 -7.91 -11.20 -19.33
CA ASN A 220 -7.90 -9.77 -19.12
C ASN A 220 -7.87 -9.41 -17.64
N ALA A 221 -6.87 -8.64 -17.22
CA ALA A 221 -6.74 -8.12 -15.88
C ALA A 221 -6.77 -6.59 -15.88
N TRP A 222 -7.54 -6.01 -14.97
CA TRP A 222 -7.48 -4.59 -14.65
C TRP A 222 -6.10 -4.23 -14.08
N ALA A 223 -5.65 -3.04 -14.44
CA ALA A 223 -4.42 -2.46 -13.94
C ALA A 223 -4.56 -0.94 -13.86
N SER A 224 -3.63 -0.29 -13.17
CA SER A 224 -3.36 1.12 -13.39
C SER A 224 -2.21 1.29 -14.39
N PHE A 225 -2.21 2.38 -15.15
CA PHE A 225 -1.05 2.72 -15.99
C PHE A 225 0.20 2.93 -15.13
N THR A 226 0.04 3.67 -14.03
CA THR A 226 1.01 3.79 -12.91
C THR A 226 0.29 3.65 -11.58
N ARG A 227 1.01 3.42 -10.46
CA ARG A 227 0.37 3.18 -9.15
C ARG A 227 -0.61 4.31 -8.81
N GLY A 228 -1.88 3.97 -8.61
CA GLY A 228 -2.94 4.92 -8.25
C GLY A 228 -3.50 5.75 -9.42
N SER A 229 -3.07 5.53 -10.66
CA SER A 229 -3.59 6.23 -11.84
C SER A 229 -4.96 5.71 -12.30
N PHE A 230 -5.46 6.29 -13.38
CA PHE A 230 -6.68 5.87 -14.09
C PHE A 230 -6.62 4.40 -14.56
N ALA A 231 -7.81 3.87 -14.86
CA ALA A 231 -8.03 2.49 -15.28
C ALA A 231 -7.33 2.16 -16.59
N THR A 232 -6.65 1.01 -16.62
CA THR A 232 -6.15 0.37 -17.84
C THR A 232 -6.28 -1.14 -17.70
N ALA A 233 -5.86 -1.90 -18.70
CA ALA A 233 -5.85 -3.35 -18.60
C ALA A 233 -4.63 -3.95 -19.28
N PHE A 234 -4.26 -5.14 -18.80
CA PHE A 234 -3.31 -6.01 -19.46
C PHE A 234 -4.02 -7.27 -19.92
N SER A 235 -3.76 -7.67 -21.17
CA SER A 235 -4.23 -8.93 -21.71
C SER A 235 -3.10 -9.95 -21.72
N PHE A 236 -3.27 -11.02 -20.96
CA PHE A 236 -2.44 -12.24 -20.96
C PHE A 236 -2.70 -13.13 -22.17
N GLY A 237 -3.53 -12.73 -23.13
CA GLY A 237 -3.80 -13.50 -24.34
C GLY A 237 -5.19 -13.29 -24.94
N GLY A 238 -5.39 -13.85 -26.14
CA GLY A 238 -6.66 -13.78 -26.87
C GLY A 238 -6.86 -14.98 -27.79
N SER A 239 -7.86 -14.93 -28.66
CA SER A 239 -8.11 -15.96 -29.68
C SER A 239 -6.97 -16.09 -30.70
N ASP A 240 -6.14 -15.05 -30.82
CA ASP A 240 -4.96 -14.98 -31.67
C ASP A 240 -3.67 -15.40 -30.96
N GLY A 241 -3.75 -15.78 -29.67
CA GLY A 241 -2.59 -16.20 -28.89
C GLY A 241 -1.56 -15.10 -28.66
N LYS A 242 -1.97 -13.82 -28.69
CA LYS A 242 -1.09 -12.68 -28.40
C LYS A 242 -1.55 -11.97 -27.12
N GLY A 243 -0.59 -11.64 -26.26
CA GLY A 243 -0.84 -10.72 -25.15
C GLY A 243 -0.63 -9.28 -25.61
N GLY A 244 -1.13 -8.32 -24.84
CA GLY A 244 -0.99 -6.93 -25.21
C GLY A 244 -1.54 -5.95 -24.19
N ARG A 245 -1.03 -4.71 -24.27
CA ARG A 245 -1.53 -3.58 -23.48
C ARG A 245 -2.91 -3.18 -24.03
N GLY A 246 -3.94 -3.27 -23.21
CA GLY A 246 -5.29 -2.84 -23.54
C GLY A 246 -5.54 -1.43 -23.03
N GLY A 247 -5.32 -0.42 -23.87
CA GLY A 247 -5.63 0.97 -23.54
C GLY A 247 -6.99 1.38 -24.09
N ARG A 248 -7.96 1.60 -23.21
CA ARG A 248 -9.05 2.57 -23.42
C ARG A 248 -9.70 2.85 -22.07
N ASP A 249 -10.00 4.12 -21.82
CA ASP A 249 -10.79 4.57 -20.67
C ASP A 249 -12.18 3.94 -20.75
N LYS A 250 -12.35 2.86 -19.97
CA LYS A 250 -13.50 1.96 -19.97
C LYS A 250 -13.84 1.58 -18.52
N SER A 251 -13.71 2.55 -17.61
CA SER A 251 -13.92 2.35 -16.16
C SER A 251 -15.28 1.70 -15.83
N GLU A 252 -16.30 1.93 -16.65
CA GLU A 252 -17.64 1.35 -16.51
C GLU A 252 -17.80 -0.07 -17.09
N SER A 253 -16.82 -0.56 -17.87
CA SER A 253 -16.93 -1.87 -18.49
C SER A 253 -16.66 -3.01 -17.51
N THR A 254 -17.32 -4.16 -17.69
CA THR A 254 -17.31 -5.29 -16.75
C THR A 254 -16.66 -6.56 -17.33
N TRP A 255 -15.48 -6.45 -17.95
CA TRP A 255 -14.79 -7.59 -18.61
C TRP A 255 -13.42 -7.93 -18.03
N GLY A 256 -12.95 -7.17 -17.03
CA GLY A 256 -11.63 -7.36 -16.45
C GLY A 256 -11.67 -8.11 -15.12
N ARG A 257 -10.57 -8.80 -14.83
CA ARG A 257 -10.31 -9.47 -13.55
C ARG A 257 -9.48 -8.58 -12.62
N ALA A 258 -9.55 -8.83 -11.33
CA ALA A 258 -8.66 -8.23 -10.33
C ALA A 258 -7.63 -9.26 -9.86
N LEU A 259 -6.35 -8.88 -9.91
CA LEU A 259 -5.24 -9.67 -9.39
C LEU A 259 -4.43 -8.82 -8.40
N PRO A 260 -4.65 -8.98 -7.08
CA PRO A 260 -3.94 -8.21 -6.06
C PRO A 260 -2.43 -8.44 -6.09
N VAL A 261 -1.67 -7.36 -5.87
CA VAL A 261 -0.21 -7.39 -5.72
C VAL A 261 0.24 -6.52 -4.56
N ARG A 262 1.37 -6.87 -3.94
CA ARG A 262 2.08 -6.06 -2.95
C ARG A 262 3.60 -6.18 -3.14
N SER A 263 4.35 -5.34 -2.43
CA SER A 263 5.80 -5.51 -2.32
C SER A 263 6.09 -6.61 -1.29
N SER A 264 6.99 -7.55 -1.62
CA SER A 264 7.40 -8.64 -0.71
C SER A 264 8.44 -8.23 0.33
N LYS A 265 9.06 -7.06 0.14
CA LYS A 265 9.89 -6.39 1.13
C LYS A 265 9.20 -5.07 1.47
N PRO A 266 9.24 -4.60 2.72
CA PRO A 266 9.09 -3.18 2.98
C PRO A 266 10.11 -2.48 2.09
N GLU A 267 9.79 -1.30 1.55
CA GLU A 267 10.81 -0.44 0.96
C GLU A 267 11.80 -0.04 2.07
N GLY A 268 12.74 -0.93 2.37
CA GLY A 268 13.95 -0.61 3.09
C GLY A 268 14.62 0.46 2.27
N ASN A 269 14.92 1.60 2.90
CA ASN A 269 15.80 2.61 2.34
C ASN A 269 17.04 1.91 1.77
N ASN A 270 17.07 1.70 0.46
CA ASN A 270 18.34 1.60 -0.25
C ASN A 270 18.71 3.05 -0.53
N PRO A 271 19.70 3.63 0.17
CA PRO A 271 20.11 5.00 -0.08
C PRO A 271 20.80 5.03 -1.44
N LEU A 272 20.23 5.77 -2.39
CA LEU A 272 21.05 6.42 -3.41
C LEU A 272 21.35 7.85 -2.94
N PRO A 273 22.57 8.34 -3.18
CA PRO A 273 23.12 9.50 -2.51
C PRO A 273 22.38 10.76 -2.94
N GLY A 274 22.29 11.72 -2.02
CA GLY A 274 21.83 13.08 -2.35
C GLY A 274 20.77 13.61 -1.39
N ASN A 275 21.26 14.18 -0.30
CA ASN A 275 20.66 15.24 0.52
C ASN A 275 19.25 15.75 0.16
N ALA A 276 18.27 15.46 1.01
CA ALA A 276 17.47 16.47 1.72
C ALA A 276 16.43 15.78 2.63
N SER A 277 16.37 16.23 3.87
CA SER A 277 15.44 15.80 4.92
C SER A 277 13.98 15.98 4.48
N VAL A 278 13.29 14.89 4.13
CA VAL A 278 11.83 14.86 3.97
C VAL A 278 11.27 13.79 4.92
N PRO A 279 10.28 14.10 5.78
CA PRO A 279 9.77 13.16 6.77
C PRO A 279 9.28 11.85 6.14
N SER A 280 9.59 10.73 6.77
CA SER A 280 9.32 9.36 6.32
C SER A 280 7.83 8.95 6.34
N HIS A 281 6.90 9.91 6.42
CA HIS A 281 5.48 9.69 6.71
C HIS A 281 4.53 9.99 5.54
N LEU A 282 5.05 10.36 4.37
CA LEU A 282 4.24 10.67 3.19
C LEU A 282 4.26 9.51 2.20
N THR A 283 3.62 8.40 2.59
CA THR A 283 3.19 7.34 1.65
C THR A 283 1.87 7.76 0.99
N GLY A 284 1.89 8.88 0.28
CA GLY A 284 0.74 9.51 -0.36
C GLY A 284 1.15 10.68 -1.25
N ALA A 285 0.19 11.29 -1.95
CA ALA A 285 0.43 12.48 -2.75
C ALA A 285 0.68 13.70 -1.83
N TYR A 286 1.76 14.45 -2.04
CA TYR A 286 2.11 15.66 -1.30
C TYR A 286 2.73 16.70 -2.23
N ARG A 287 2.69 18.00 -1.87
CA ARG A 287 3.42 19.04 -2.61
C ARG A 287 4.74 19.36 -1.94
N GLY A 288 5.77 19.64 -2.73
CA GLY A 288 7.09 19.98 -2.20
C GLY A 288 8.00 20.64 -3.22
N VAL A 289 9.24 20.83 -2.79
CA VAL A 289 10.34 21.34 -3.61
C VAL A 289 11.48 20.33 -3.56
N ARG A 290 12.06 20.00 -4.71
CA ARG A 290 13.27 19.19 -4.85
C ARG A 290 14.32 20.00 -5.58
N ASN A 291 15.47 20.19 -4.95
CA ASN A 291 16.65 20.76 -5.60
C ASN A 291 17.58 19.62 -6.00
N TYR A 292 18.19 19.70 -7.17
CA TYR A 292 19.13 18.72 -7.70
C TYR A 292 20.55 19.28 -7.63
N GLU A 293 21.55 18.39 -7.48
CA GLU A 293 22.96 18.79 -7.38
C GLU A 293 23.48 19.50 -8.64
N ASN A 294 22.87 19.24 -9.79
CA ASN A 294 23.18 19.90 -11.06
C ASN A 294 22.61 21.34 -11.16
N GLY A 295 21.92 21.84 -10.13
CA GLY A 295 21.30 23.16 -10.10
C GLY A 295 19.85 23.19 -10.60
N ASP A 296 19.30 22.06 -11.08
CA ASP A 296 17.89 21.97 -11.43
C ASP A 296 17.01 22.05 -10.17
N LYS A 297 15.76 22.48 -10.36
CA LYS A 297 14.76 22.60 -9.30
C LYS A 297 13.41 22.11 -9.79
N TYR A 298 12.76 21.26 -8.99
CA TYR A 298 11.36 20.92 -9.15
C TYR A 298 10.52 21.49 -8.02
N GLU A 299 9.33 21.98 -8.35
CA GLU A 299 8.31 22.42 -7.40
C GLU A 299 6.95 21.93 -7.87
N GLY A 300 6.29 21.09 -7.07
CA GLY A 300 5.06 20.44 -7.49
C GLY A 300 4.66 19.26 -6.64
N GLU A 301 3.81 18.42 -7.22
CA GLU A 301 3.25 17.24 -6.57
C GLU A 301 4.24 16.05 -6.60
N PHE A 302 4.21 15.27 -5.53
CA PHE A 302 5.03 14.09 -5.31
C PHE A 302 4.14 12.96 -4.84
N THR A 303 4.40 11.75 -5.33
CA THR A 303 3.80 10.52 -4.80
C THR A 303 4.93 9.51 -4.69
N ASN A 304 5.04 8.81 -3.55
CA ASN A 304 6.13 7.86 -3.26
C ASN A 304 7.52 8.45 -3.56
N ARG A 305 7.75 9.70 -3.14
CA ARG A 305 9.01 10.44 -3.36
C ARG A 305 9.40 10.63 -4.83
N LYS A 306 8.48 10.52 -5.79
CA LYS A 306 8.73 10.86 -7.21
C LYS A 306 7.84 12.02 -7.65
N LEU A 307 8.32 12.83 -8.59
CA LEU A 307 7.54 13.92 -9.18
C LEU A 307 6.32 13.29 -9.87
N ASN A 308 5.13 13.62 -9.39
CA ASN A 308 3.88 12.99 -9.83
C ASN A 308 2.76 14.02 -9.70
N GLY A 309 1.93 14.18 -10.73
CA GLY A 309 0.89 15.21 -10.76
C GLY A 309 1.41 16.53 -11.34
N LYS A 310 0.82 17.66 -10.96
CA LYS A 310 1.18 18.96 -11.55
C LYS A 310 2.44 19.54 -10.91
N GLY A 311 3.33 20.07 -11.73
CA GLY A 311 4.55 20.68 -11.24
C GLY A 311 5.23 21.64 -12.20
N THR A 312 6.31 22.23 -11.70
CA THR A 312 7.25 23.07 -12.43
C THR A 312 8.64 22.50 -12.27
N TYR A 313 9.30 22.20 -13.38
CA TYR A 313 10.72 21.86 -13.42
C TYR A 313 11.49 23.03 -14.02
N THR A 314 12.48 23.54 -13.31
CA THR A 314 13.36 24.62 -13.72
C THR A 314 14.75 24.04 -13.87
N TYR A 315 15.34 24.17 -15.04
CA TYR A 315 16.69 23.72 -15.31
C TYR A 315 17.71 24.75 -14.84
N ALA A 316 18.93 24.31 -14.54
CA ALA A 316 20.03 25.18 -14.16
C ALA A 316 20.35 26.27 -15.20
N ASN A 317 20.09 25.99 -16.49
CA ASN A 317 20.26 26.95 -17.59
C ASN A 317 19.13 28.00 -17.69
N GLY A 318 18.13 27.95 -16.80
CA GLY A 318 16.99 28.86 -16.76
C GLY A 318 15.78 28.43 -17.59
N ASP A 319 15.87 27.33 -18.34
CA ASP A 319 14.71 26.76 -19.01
C ASP A 319 13.70 26.23 -17.98
N LYS A 320 12.42 26.24 -18.32
CA LYS A 320 11.34 25.88 -17.40
C LYS A 320 10.26 25.07 -18.10
N TYR A 321 9.85 23.97 -17.49
CA TYR A 321 8.67 23.22 -17.87
C TYR A 321 7.59 23.33 -16.79
N VAL A 322 6.35 23.60 -17.21
CA VAL A 322 5.16 23.59 -16.35
C VAL A 322 4.15 22.62 -16.95
N GLY A 323 3.79 21.58 -16.22
CA GLY A 323 2.90 20.55 -16.75
C GLY A 323 2.70 19.38 -15.79
N GLU A 324 2.29 18.25 -16.34
CA GLU A 324 2.06 17.03 -15.57
C GLU A 324 3.32 16.17 -15.54
N PHE A 325 3.50 15.47 -14.43
CA PHE A 325 4.62 14.61 -14.14
C PHE A 325 4.11 13.24 -13.76
N VAL A 326 4.78 12.20 -14.24
CA VAL A 326 4.58 10.82 -13.77
C VAL A 326 5.94 10.16 -13.59
N ASP A 327 6.21 9.70 -12.38
CA ASP A 327 7.47 9.06 -11.98
C ASP A 327 8.73 9.85 -12.35
N GLY A 328 8.66 11.18 -12.26
CA GLY A 328 9.78 12.06 -12.62
C GLY A 328 9.87 12.42 -14.11
N LYS A 329 8.98 11.90 -14.96
CA LYS A 329 8.94 12.21 -16.40
C LYS A 329 7.85 13.22 -16.71
N PHE A 330 8.09 14.09 -17.70
CA PHE A 330 7.07 14.98 -18.23
C PHE A 330 6.00 14.17 -18.97
N THR A 331 4.74 14.41 -18.65
CA THR A 331 3.59 13.76 -19.28
C THR A 331 2.50 14.77 -19.61
N GLY A 332 1.58 14.40 -20.49
CA GLY A 332 0.37 15.16 -20.73
C GLY A 332 0.63 16.55 -21.32
N ARG A 333 -0.32 17.46 -21.13
CA ARG A 333 -0.21 18.84 -21.64
C ARG A 333 0.70 19.67 -20.74
N GLY A 334 1.72 20.29 -21.35
CA GLY A 334 2.62 21.20 -20.65
C GLY A 334 3.09 22.36 -21.51
N THR A 335 3.70 23.33 -20.84
CA THR A 335 4.37 24.48 -21.45
C THR A 335 5.85 24.42 -21.10
N PHE A 336 6.71 24.37 -22.12
CA PHE A 336 8.14 24.54 -21.98
C PHE A 336 8.51 25.99 -22.36
N THR A 337 9.28 26.66 -21.52
CA THR A 337 9.74 28.03 -21.70
C THR A 337 11.25 28.03 -21.67
N CYS A 338 11.90 28.41 -22.76
CA CYS A 338 13.35 28.59 -22.80
C CYS A 338 13.75 29.84 -21.98
N SER A 339 14.98 29.88 -21.50
CA SER A 339 15.55 31.06 -20.81
C SER A 339 15.50 32.35 -21.63
N ASN A 340 15.55 32.25 -22.97
CA ASN A 340 15.37 33.35 -23.91
C ASN A 340 13.90 33.79 -24.13
N GLY A 341 12.95 33.18 -23.43
CA GLY A 341 11.52 33.52 -23.47
C GLY A 341 10.70 32.78 -24.53
N LYS A 342 11.31 31.98 -25.43
CA LYS A 342 10.55 31.15 -26.39
C LYS A 342 9.70 30.11 -25.64
N GLN A 343 8.44 29.96 -26.03
CA GLN A 343 7.51 29.02 -25.41
C GLN A 343 7.01 27.97 -26.39
N PHE A 344 6.93 26.72 -25.92
CA PHE A 344 6.37 25.59 -26.63
C PHE A 344 5.25 24.96 -25.80
N LYS A 345 4.05 24.88 -26.36
CA LYS A 345 2.89 24.22 -25.74
C LYS A 345 2.55 22.95 -26.51
N GLY A 346 2.29 21.85 -25.82
CA GLY A 346 1.91 20.61 -26.48
C GLY A 346 1.61 19.47 -25.51
N ASN A 347 1.08 18.37 -26.06
CA ASN A 347 0.95 17.11 -25.34
C ASN A 347 2.28 16.36 -25.45
N LEU A 348 2.96 16.15 -24.32
CA LEU A 348 4.25 15.50 -24.24
C LEU A 348 4.04 14.11 -23.65
N GLU A 349 4.18 13.07 -24.46
CA GLU A 349 4.19 11.68 -23.97
C GLU A 349 5.62 11.18 -23.87
N ASN A 350 6.14 11.00 -22.66
CA ASN A 350 7.41 10.33 -22.37
C ASN A 350 8.65 10.92 -23.06
N LYS A 351 8.65 12.22 -23.39
CA LYS A 351 9.77 12.83 -24.09
C LYS A 351 10.93 13.15 -23.16
N VAL A 352 12.14 12.88 -23.64
CA VAL A 352 13.40 13.08 -22.91
C VAL A 352 13.69 14.60 -22.84
N PRO A 353 14.16 15.14 -21.69
CA PRO A 353 14.59 16.55 -21.53
C PRO A 353 15.45 17.11 -22.67
N ILE A 354 16.25 16.25 -23.30
CA ILE A 354 17.22 16.58 -24.36
C ILE A 354 16.54 17.08 -25.65
N GLU A 355 15.33 16.60 -25.98
CA GLU A 355 14.61 17.03 -27.20
C GLU A 355 14.07 18.46 -27.12
N PHE A 356 13.89 19.01 -25.92
CA PHE A 356 13.36 20.38 -25.74
C PHE A 356 14.48 21.40 -25.55
N THR A 357 15.51 21.03 -24.79
CA THR A 357 16.71 21.86 -24.63
C THR A 357 17.41 22.11 -25.97
N THR A 358 17.43 21.13 -26.88
CA THR A 358 17.94 21.30 -28.25
C THR A 358 17.12 22.28 -29.11
N ARG A 359 15.84 22.53 -28.79
CA ARG A 359 14.99 23.52 -29.48
C ARG A 359 15.12 24.94 -28.91
N CYS A 360 15.79 25.07 -27.77
CA CYS A 360 16.08 26.36 -27.13
C CYS A 360 17.42 26.96 -27.59
N ASN A 361 18.29 26.15 -28.20
CA ASN A 361 19.56 26.55 -28.80
C ASN A 361 19.39 27.08 -30.23
#